data_AF-A0AAU2HKR8-F1
#
_entry.id   AF-A0AAU2HKR8-F1
#
_cell.length_a   1.000
_cell.length_b   1.000
_cell.length_c   1.000
_cell.angle_alpha   90.00
_cell.angle_beta   90.00
_cell.angle_gamma   90.00
#
_symmetry.space_group_name_H-M   'P 1'
#
loop_
_entity.id
_entity.type
_entity.pdbx_description
1 polymer ?
#
loop_
_entity_poly.entity_id
_entity_poly.type
_entity_poly.pdbx_seq_one_letter_code
_entity_poly.pdbx_strand_id
1 'polypeptide(L)'
;MRTTVIGVGRVAAAAAWVVLVAGCGGGVGGSAPTAAASSAPFGQKAVHADLDAAISAAGLPGGRTKAGFSVGDRSARSATTDRERTLAALAPRLTPCVVSWTSSATWSSSGTDPVKVRRQLDTVLSGLAARGWKETQPSEEAPIGEDGSLFMATYRKQGWILNARHSRLKSLNQSTVMITEEACFGRLTDDELALFDDA
;
A
#
# COMPACT_ATOMS: atom_id res chain seq x y z
N MET A 1 14.61 12.19 -55.63
CA MET A 1 14.29 10.83 -56.13
C MET A 1 13.28 10.20 -55.17
N ARG A 2 12.11 9.85 -55.68
CA ARG A 2 11.07 9.08 -55.00
C ARG A 2 11.40 7.59 -55.15
N THR A 3 11.11 6.78 -54.13
CA THR A 3 10.38 5.51 -54.30
C THR A 3 9.82 5.04 -52.97
N THR A 4 8.50 4.95 -52.93
CA THR A 4 7.62 4.35 -51.93
C THR A 4 7.45 2.87 -52.25
N VAL A 5 7.35 1.98 -51.26
CA VAL A 5 6.64 0.69 -51.41
C VAL A 5 5.80 0.43 -50.17
N ILE A 6 4.52 0.12 -50.44
CA ILE A 6 3.40 -0.13 -49.54
C ILE A 6 3.08 -1.64 -49.63
N GLY A 7 2.71 -2.28 -48.53
CA GLY A 7 1.97 -3.56 -48.48
C GLY A 7 1.26 -3.65 -47.12
N VAL A 8 -0.03 -3.37 -46.98
CA VAL A 8 -1.28 -4.08 -47.37
C VAL A 8 -1.52 -5.42 -46.65
N GLY A 9 -2.56 -5.40 -45.80
CA GLY A 9 -3.42 -6.54 -45.44
C GLY A 9 -3.87 -6.48 -43.98
N ARG A 10 -5.15 -6.55 -43.59
CA ARG A 10 -6.45 -6.63 -44.26
C ARG A 10 -7.50 -6.02 -43.30
N VAL A 11 -8.53 -5.42 -43.87
CA VAL A 11 -9.77 -4.95 -43.23
C VAL A 11 -10.73 -6.12 -43.01
N ALA A 12 -11.43 -6.15 -41.88
CA ALA A 12 -12.80 -6.69 -41.69
C ALA A 12 -13.18 -6.53 -40.21
N ALA A 13 -14.39 -6.20 -39.78
CA ALA A 13 -15.58 -5.63 -40.38
C ALA A 13 -16.42 -5.15 -39.18
N ALA A 14 -17.02 -3.96 -39.28
CA ALA A 14 -18.02 -3.50 -38.33
C ALA A 14 -19.29 -4.35 -38.47
N ALA A 15 -19.85 -4.79 -37.34
CA ALA A 15 -21.23 -5.26 -37.28
C ALA A 15 -21.94 -4.47 -36.18
N ALA A 16 -22.52 -3.35 -36.59
CA ALA A 16 -23.56 -2.67 -35.85
C ALA A 16 -24.81 -3.57 -35.83
N TRP A 17 -25.36 -3.81 -34.64
CA TRP A 17 -26.74 -4.28 -34.52
C TRP A 17 -27.55 -3.20 -33.80
N VAL A 18 -28.27 -2.45 -34.62
CA VAL A 18 -29.41 -1.63 -34.21
C VAL A 18 -30.59 -2.58 -34.09
N VAL A 19 -31.18 -2.68 -32.90
CA VAL A 19 -32.54 -3.19 -32.74
C VAL A 19 -33.39 -2.03 -32.24
N LEU A 20 -34.10 -1.41 -33.17
CA LEU A 20 -35.21 -0.51 -32.91
C LEU A 20 -36.44 -1.38 -32.62
N VAL A 21 -36.86 -1.45 -31.35
CA VAL A 21 -38.24 -1.86 -31.03
C VAL A 21 -39.05 -0.60 -30.82
N ALA A 22 -39.84 -0.25 -31.83
CA ALA A 22 -40.93 0.70 -31.70
C ALA A 22 -42.07 0.02 -30.92
N GLY A 23 -42.19 0.34 -29.63
CA GLY A 23 -43.34 0.00 -28.80
C GLY A 23 -44.09 1.28 -28.43
N CYS A 24 -45.22 1.51 -29.10
CA CYS A 24 -46.18 2.55 -28.74
C CYS A 24 -47.01 2.06 -27.56
N GLY A 25 -46.93 2.74 -26.42
CA GLY A 25 -47.72 2.42 -25.23
C GLY A 25 -47.42 3.41 -24.11
N GLY A 26 -48.33 4.36 -23.90
CA GLY A 26 -48.18 5.43 -22.91
C GLY A 26 -48.14 4.92 -21.47
N GLY A 27 -47.37 5.61 -20.63
CA GLY A 27 -47.31 5.37 -19.19
C GLY A 27 -46.24 6.23 -18.53
N VAL A 28 -46.69 7.20 -17.74
CA VAL A 28 -45.92 8.04 -16.84
C VAL A 28 -44.88 7.26 -16.01
N GLY A 29 -43.67 7.79 -15.85
CA GLY A 29 -42.70 7.25 -14.88
C GLY A 29 -41.28 7.70 -15.17
N GLY A 30 -40.68 8.42 -14.23
CA GLY A 30 -39.44 9.17 -14.43
C GLY A 30 -38.23 8.32 -14.79
N SER A 31 -37.41 8.86 -15.70
CA SER A 31 -36.02 8.43 -15.86
C SER A 31 -35.26 8.84 -14.60
N ALA A 32 -35.05 7.87 -13.72
CA ALA A 32 -34.07 7.97 -12.65
C ALA A 32 -32.71 8.37 -13.25
N PRO A 33 -31.96 9.28 -12.61
CA PRO A 33 -30.59 9.52 -13.03
C PRO A 33 -29.84 8.21 -12.92
N THR A 34 -29.15 7.83 -14.00
CA THR A 34 -28.14 6.78 -13.97
C THR A 34 -27.18 7.17 -12.86
N ALA A 35 -27.28 6.50 -11.71
CA ALA A 35 -26.31 6.64 -10.66
C ALA A 35 -24.97 6.26 -11.31
N ALA A 36 -24.15 7.27 -11.58
CA ALA A 36 -22.72 7.07 -11.73
C ALA A 36 -22.35 6.13 -10.58
N ALA A 37 -21.81 4.97 -10.90
CA ALA A 37 -21.21 4.13 -9.89
C ALA A 37 -20.12 4.99 -9.27
N SER A 38 -20.45 5.70 -8.20
CA SER A 38 -19.51 6.36 -7.32
C SER A 38 -18.65 5.22 -6.85
N SER A 39 -17.50 5.06 -7.50
CA SER A 39 -16.43 4.20 -7.05
C SER A 39 -16.26 4.56 -5.58
N ALA A 40 -16.62 3.63 -4.70
CA ALA A 40 -16.47 3.84 -3.26
C ALA A 40 -15.06 4.39 -3.03
N PRO A 41 -14.90 5.41 -2.16
CA PRO A 41 -13.58 6.00 -1.92
C PRO A 41 -12.60 4.89 -1.59
N PHE A 42 -11.38 5.00 -2.13
CA PHE A 42 -10.31 4.04 -1.88
C PHE A 42 -9.99 4.07 -0.39
N GLY A 43 -10.58 3.13 0.35
CA GLY A 43 -10.51 3.06 1.80
C GLY A 43 -9.65 1.90 2.28
N GLN A 44 -9.56 1.77 3.60
CA GLN A 44 -8.70 0.80 4.28
C GLN A 44 -8.83 -0.64 3.75
N LYS A 45 -10.06 -1.08 3.39
CA LYS A 45 -10.31 -2.40 2.82
C LYS A 45 -9.61 -2.62 1.47
N ALA A 46 -9.60 -1.60 0.61
CA ALA A 46 -8.93 -1.67 -0.68
C ALA A 46 -7.41 -1.66 -0.52
N VAL A 47 -6.90 -0.89 0.44
CA VAL A 47 -5.47 -0.90 0.82
C VAL A 47 -5.03 -2.27 1.34
N HIS A 48 -5.82 -2.88 2.24
CA HIS A 48 -5.58 -4.25 2.70
C HIS A 48 -5.51 -5.23 1.53
N ALA A 49 -6.49 -5.19 0.63
CA ALA A 49 -6.53 -6.07 -0.53
C ALA A 49 -5.31 -5.91 -1.45
N ASP A 50 -4.87 -4.67 -1.70
CA ASP A 50 -3.66 -4.40 -2.49
C ASP A 50 -2.41 -4.98 -1.82
N LEU A 51 -2.24 -4.75 -0.51
CA LEU A 51 -1.09 -5.21 0.25
C LEU A 51 -1.07 -6.74 0.38
N ASP A 52 -2.19 -7.37 0.69
CA ASP A 52 -2.32 -8.83 0.77
C ASP A 52 -2.01 -9.49 -0.58
N ALA A 53 -2.48 -8.89 -1.67
CA ALA A 53 -2.22 -9.42 -3.00
C ALA A 53 -0.75 -9.24 -3.42
N ALA A 54 -0.09 -8.15 -3.00
CA ALA A 54 1.35 -7.97 -3.22
C ALA A 54 2.19 -8.95 -2.37
N ILE A 55 1.82 -9.18 -1.11
CA ILE A 55 2.45 -10.18 -0.24
C ILE A 55 2.28 -11.59 -0.81
N SER A 56 1.09 -11.92 -1.29
CA SER A 56 0.80 -13.22 -1.91
C SER A 56 1.62 -13.43 -3.18
N ALA A 57 1.75 -12.39 -4.02
CA ALA A 57 2.58 -12.43 -5.22
C ALA A 57 4.08 -12.61 -4.90
N ALA A 58 4.53 -12.15 -3.73
CA ALA A 58 5.88 -12.37 -3.23
C ALA A 58 6.13 -13.79 -2.69
N GLY A 59 5.12 -14.69 -2.74
CA GLY A 59 5.23 -16.05 -2.21
C GLY A 59 5.42 -16.10 -0.69
N LEU A 60 5.09 -15.01 0.00
CA LEU A 60 5.11 -14.94 1.45
C LEU A 60 3.88 -15.69 1.99
N PRO A 61 4.03 -16.51 3.05
CA PRO A 61 2.88 -17.15 3.66
C PRO A 61 1.89 -16.05 4.07
N GLY A 62 0.67 -16.11 3.54
CA GLY A 62 -0.35 -15.12 3.82
C GLY A 62 -0.53 -14.97 5.33
N GLY A 63 -0.19 -13.79 5.85
CA GLY A 63 -0.25 -13.48 7.28
C GLY A 63 0.74 -12.38 7.66
N ARG A 64 0.35 -11.29 8.33
CA ARG A 64 -0.98 -10.73 8.61
C ARG A 64 -0.82 -9.25 8.33
N THR A 65 -1.41 -8.74 7.24
CA THR A 65 -1.68 -7.31 7.20
C THR A 65 -2.59 -7.02 8.39
N LYS A 66 -2.23 -6.00 9.17
CA LYS A 66 -3.00 -5.59 10.34
C LYS A 66 -3.62 -4.24 10.05
N ALA A 67 -4.88 -4.09 10.43
CA ALA A 67 -5.40 -2.77 10.69
C ALA A 67 -4.69 -2.21 11.92
N GLY A 68 -4.30 -0.94 11.89
CA GLY A 68 -3.49 -0.33 12.93
C GLY A 68 -1.99 -0.62 12.79
N PHE A 69 -1.24 -0.18 13.79
CA PHE A 69 0.22 -0.26 13.80
C PHE A 69 0.74 -1.68 14.05
N SER A 70 1.83 -2.05 13.36
CA SER A 70 2.54 -3.32 13.56
C SER A 70 3.21 -3.43 14.94
N VAL A 71 3.34 -2.30 15.66
CA VAL A 71 3.94 -2.23 17.00
C VAL A 71 3.10 -3.15 17.88
N GLY A 72 3.59 -4.38 18.04
CA GLY A 72 2.78 -5.51 18.50
C GLY A 72 2.21 -5.26 19.89
N ASP A 73 1.25 -6.11 20.26
CA ASP A 73 0.53 -6.22 21.55
C ASP A 73 1.39 -6.20 22.84
N ARG A 74 2.69 -5.98 22.70
CA ARG A 74 3.73 -5.82 23.72
C ARG A 74 3.99 -4.34 24.07
N SER A 75 3.87 -3.39 23.14
CA SER A 75 4.14 -1.95 23.39
C SER A 75 3.12 -1.29 24.32
N ALA A 76 1.82 -1.58 24.15
CA ALA A 76 0.79 -1.04 25.02
C ALA A 76 0.92 -1.53 26.49
N ARG A 77 1.53 -2.70 26.71
CA ARG A 77 1.74 -3.28 28.06
C ARG A 77 3.08 -2.84 28.68
N SER A 78 3.94 -2.15 27.93
CA SER A 78 5.30 -1.78 28.31
C SER A 78 5.62 -0.31 28.04
N ALA A 79 4.60 0.55 27.89
CA ALA A 79 4.79 1.99 27.73
C ALA A 79 5.35 2.59 29.03
N THR A 80 6.65 2.81 29.07
CA THR A 80 7.39 3.33 30.22
C THR A 80 7.57 4.84 30.16
N THR A 81 7.58 5.40 28.95
CA THR A 81 7.76 6.85 28.72
C THR A 81 6.43 7.57 28.46
N ASP A 82 6.40 8.89 28.68
CA ASP A 82 5.25 9.72 28.33
C ASP A 82 4.92 9.62 26.84
N ARG A 83 5.95 9.61 25.98
CA ARG A 83 5.82 9.41 24.53
C ARG A 83 5.11 8.12 24.18
N GLU A 84 5.56 7.00 24.75
CA GLU A 84 4.95 5.68 24.50
C GLU A 84 3.50 5.62 24.97
N ARG A 85 3.19 6.25 26.10
CA ARG A 85 1.81 6.33 26.62
C ARG A 85 0.91 7.15 25.70
N THR A 86 1.39 8.28 25.19
CA THR A 86 0.65 9.09 24.22
C THR A 86 0.42 8.33 22.92
N LEU A 87 1.45 7.68 22.36
CA LEU A 87 1.30 6.83 21.17
C LEU A 87 0.31 5.68 21.39
N ALA A 88 0.35 5.03 22.56
CA ALA A 88 -0.58 3.96 22.91
C ALA A 88 -2.03 4.47 23.00
N ALA A 89 -2.25 5.70 23.47
CA ALA A 89 -3.57 6.33 23.50
C ALA A 89 -4.06 6.75 22.09
N LEU A 90 -3.15 7.09 21.18
CA LEU A 90 -3.46 7.43 19.79
C LEU A 90 -3.75 6.20 18.92
N ALA A 91 -3.10 5.06 19.20
CA ALA A 91 -3.20 3.88 18.36
C ALA A 91 -4.65 3.43 18.08
N PRO A 92 -5.58 3.32 19.06
CA PRO A 92 -6.96 2.96 18.79
C PRO A 92 -7.71 3.96 17.89
N ARG A 93 -7.41 5.26 18.03
CA ARG A 93 -8.01 6.33 17.19
C ARG A 93 -7.56 6.22 15.73
N LEU A 94 -6.34 5.75 15.51
CA LEU A 94 -5.71 5.66 14.19
C LEU A 94 -5.84 4.30 13.52
N THR A 95 -6.25 3.25 14.25
CA THR A 95 -6.52 1.91 13.70
C THR A 95 -7.30 1.90 12.38
N PRO A 96 -8.40 2.65 12.18
CA PRO A 96 -9.13 2.65 10.91
C PRO A 96 -8.37 3.30 9.73
N CYS A 97 -7.29 4.02 10.02
CA CYS A 97 -6.54 4.84 9.07
C CYS A 97 -5.15 4.26 8.77
N VAL A 98 -4.81 3.11 9.34
CA VAL A 98 -3.50 2.48 9.21
C VAL A 98 -3.68 1.05 8.75
N VAL A 99 -2.88 0.65 7.77
CA VAL A 99 -2.66 -0.75 7.39
C VAL A 99 -1.17 -1.01 7.48
N SER A 100 -0.78 -2.08 8.14
CA SER A 100 0.63 -2.38 8.34
C SER A 100 0.96 -3.84 8.08
N TRP A 101 2.18 -4.07 7.64
CA TRP A 101 2.78 -5.39 7.49
C TRP A 101 4.21 -5.34 7.99
N THR A 102 4.64 -6.43 8.61
CA THR A 102 6.00 -6.59 9.08
C THR A 102 6.44 -8.00 8.75
N SER A 103 7.60 -8.15 8.11
CA SER A 103 8.20 -9.45 7.89
C SER A 103 8.51 -10.11 9.23
N SER A 104 8.46 -11.44 9.28
CA SER A 104 8.89 -12.21 10.44
C SER A 104 10.30 -11.76 10.86
N ALA A 105 10.43 -11.11 12.02
CA ALA A 105 11.73 -10.70 12.53
C ALA A 105 12.55 -11.95 12.86
N THR A 106 13.72 -12.08 12.27
CA THR A 106 14.64 -13.15 12.62
C THR A 106 15.67 -12.59 13.59
N TRP A 107 15.42 -12.76 14.89
CA TRP A 107 16.42 -12.55 15.91
C TRP A 107 17.44 -13.69 15.80
N SER A 108 18.69 -13.36 15.50
CA SER A 108 19.67 -14.34 15.06
C SER A 108 20.15 -15.25 16.20
N SER A 109 19.59 -16.46 16.24
CA SER A 109 20.36 -17.70 16.39
C SER A 109 20.10 -18.71 15.25
N SER A 110 19.10 -18.46 14.40
CA SER A 110 18.80 -19.26 13.21
C SER A 110 19.03 -18.44 11.94
N GLY A 111 19.94 -18.92 11.10
CA GLY A 111 20.42 -18.27 9.88
C GLY A 111 19.35 -18.06 8.82
N THR A 112 18.58 -16.99 8.95
CA THR A 112 17.80 -16.46 7.83
C THR A 112 18.68 -15.53 7.02
N ASP A 113 18.80 -15.82 5.73
CA ASP A 113 19.58 -15.04 4.77
C ASP A 113 19.06 -13.58 4.72
N PRO A 114 19.87 -12.58 5.10
CA PRO A 114 19.46 -11.17 5.07
C PRO A 114 19.04 -10.71 3.67
N VAL A 115 19.66 -11.28 2.62
CA VAL A 115 19.32 -10.99 1.23
C VAL A 115 17.89 -11.44 0.89
N LYS A 116 17.41 -12.51 1.55
CA LYS A 116 16.06 -13.04 1.33
C LYS A 116 14.98 -12.07 1.81
N VAL A 117 15.14 -11.48 3.01
CA VAL A 117 14.14 -10.56 3.58
C VAL A 117 14.06 -9.26 2.78
N ARG A 118 15.20 -8.75 2.31
CA ARG A 118 15.24 -7.60 1.41
C ARG A 118 14.54 -7.88 0.08
N ARG A 119 14.87 -9.00 -0.56
CA ARG A 119 14.25 -9.41 -1.83
C ARG A 119 12.73 -9.58 -1.72
N GLN A 120 12.25 -10.09 -0.58
CA GLN A 120 10.82 -10.20 -0.30
C GLN A 120 10.15 -8.82 -0.24
N LEU A 121 10.79 -7.83 0.41
CA LEU A 121 10.29 -6.46 0.39
C LEU A 121 10.25 -5.90 -1.03
N ASP A 122 11.31 -6.08 -1.83
CA ASP A 122 11.36 -5.58 -3.21
C ASP A 122 10.22 -6.13 -4.07
N THR A 123 9.91 -7.41 -3.92
CA THR A 123 8.82 -8.03 -4.69
C THR A 123 7.44 -7.60 -4.16
N VAL A 124 7.27 -7.32 -2.86
CA VAL A 124 6.07 -6.64 -2.35
C VAL A 124 5.92 -5.24 -2.95
N LEU A 125 6.97 -4.42 -2.95
CA LEU A 125 6.95 -3.06 -3.51
C LEU A 125 6.67 -3.07 -5.01
N SER A 126 7.28 -3.98 -5.76
CA SER A 126 6.98 -4.18 -7.17
C SER A 126 5.51 -4.59 -7.41
N GLY A 127 4.97 -5.46 -6.55
CA GLY A 127 3.56 -5.86 -6.61
C GLY A 127 2.60 -4.70 -6.34
N LEU A 128 2.94 -3.81 -5.41
CA LEU A 128 2.20 -2.58 -5.14
C LEU A 128 2.31 -1.58 -6.30
N ALA A 129 3.50 -1.41 -6.87
CA ALA A 129 3.70 -0.56 -8.04
C ALA A 129 2.85 -1.01 -9.24
N ALA A 130 2.79 -2.33 -9.50
CA ALA A 130 1.91 -2.91 -10.51
C ALA A 130 0.41 -2.66 -10.24
N ARG A 131 0.04 -2.35 -9.00
CA ARG A 131 -1.33 -1.99 -8.56
C ARG A 131 -1.57 -0.48 -8.55
N GLY A 132 -0.65 0.31 -9.10
CA GLY A 132 -0.81 1.75 -9.25
C GLY A 132 -0.37 2.57 -8.03
N TRP A 133 0.35 1.97 -7.08
CA TRP A 133 1.09 2.73 -6.08
C TRP A 133 2.28 3.40 -6.76
N LYS A 134 2.43 4.72 -6.58
CA LYS A 134 3.47 5.50 -7.25
C LYS A 134 4.53 5.92 -6.25
N GLU A 135 5.78 5.60 -6.55
CA GLU A 135 6.92 6.09 -5.77
C GLU A 135 6.94 7.62 -5.82
N THR A 136 7.09 8.26 -4.67
CA THR A 136 7.05 9.73 -4.57
C THR A 136 8.44 10.36 -4.60
N GLN A 137 9.44 9.62 -4.13
CA GLN A 137 10.84 10.01 -4.07
C GLN A 137 11.68 8.76 -4.31
N PRO A 138 12.86 8.88 -4.94
CA PRO A 138 13.77 7.75 -5.09
C PRO A 138 14.01 7.09 -3.74
N SER A 139 13.88 5.76 -3.70
CA SER A 139 14.19 5.00 -2.51
C SER A 139 15.62 5.26 -2.01
N GLU A 140 15.78 5.35 -0.70
CA GLU A 140 17.03 5.70 -0.05
C GLU A 140 17.63 4.48 0.67
N GLU A 141 18.95 4.39 0.66
CA GLU A 141 19.70 3.41 1.46
C GLU A 141 20.73 4.18 2.28
N ALA A 142 20.63 4.11 3.60
CA ALA A 142 21.51 4.80 4.53
C ALA A 142 22.24 3.79 5.43
N PRO A 143 23.55 3.97 5.71
CA PRO A 143 24.25 3.14 6.67
C PRO A 143 23.72 3.37 8.09
N ILE A 144 23.62 2.30 8.89
CA ILE A 144 23.39 2.38 10.34
C ILE A 144 24.57 1.72 11.07
N GLY A 145 25.39 2.52 11.76
CA GLY A 145 26.58 2.01 12.45
C GLY A 145 27.61 1.40 11.49
N GLU A 146 28.48 0.53 12.00
CA GLU A 146 29.58 -0.04 11.20
C GLU A 146 29.12 -1.08 10.17
N ASP A 147 28.14 -1.92 10.51
CA ASP A 147 27.73 -3.09 9.72
C ASP A 147 26.23 -3.11 9.36
N GLY A 148 25.51 -2.00 9.59
CA GLY A 148 24.07 -1.92 9.40
C GLY A 148 23.65 -1.05 8.23
N SER A 149 22.40 -1.23 7.79
CA SER A 149 21.79 -0.46 6.70
C SER A 149 20.29 -0.28 6.93
N LEU A 150 19.79 0.84 6.45
CA LEU A 150 18.39 1.22 6.41
C LEU A 150 18.00 1.55 4.99
N PHE A 151 17.10 0.74 4.45
CA PHE A 151 16.38 1.09 3.25
C PHE A 151 15.08 1.80 3.59
N MET A 152 14.72 2.84 2.84
CA MET A 152 13.44 3.54 2.93
C MET A 152 12.86 3.78 1.54
N ALA A 153 11.54 3.59 1.40
CA ALA A 153 10.83 3.98 0.19
C ALA A 153 9.42 4.49 0.51
N THR A 154 8.96 5.49 -0.23
CA THR A 154 7.66 6.10 -0.04
C THR A 154 6.84 6.04 -1.33
N TYR A 155 5.61 5.55 -1.22
CA TYR A 155 4.66 5.47 -2.32
C TYR A 155 3.35 6.16 -1.96
N ARG A 156 2.59 6.61 -2.97
CA ARG A 156 1.24 7.17 -2.78
C ARG A 156 0.22 6.54 -3.71
N LYS A 157 -1.01 6.45 -3.22
CA LYS A 157 -2.19 6.08 -4.01
C LYS A 157 -3.46 6.65 -3.38
N GLN A 158 -4.18 7.48 -4.13
CA GLN A 158 -5.57 7.89 -3.84
C GLN A 158 -5.79 8.35 -2.37
N GLY A 159 -4.96 9.26 -1.85
CA GLY A 159 -5.10 9.78 -0.48
C GLY A 159 -4.41 8.94 0.61
N TRP A 160 -3.66 7.91 0.22
CA TRP A 160 -2.86 7.08 1.13
C TRP A 160 -1.38 7.20 0.83
N ILE A 161 -0.58 7.24 1.90
CA ILE A 161 0.88 7.19 1.85
C ILE A 161 1.31 5.82 2.36
N LEU A 162 2.22 5.18 1.65
CA LEU A 162 2.93 3.99 2.07
C LEU A 162 4.37 4.34 2.37
N ASN A 163 4.83 3.98 3.56
CA ASN A 163 6.22 4.03 3.97
C ASN A 163 6.74 2.61 4.18
N ALA A 164 7.75 2.22 3.41
CA ALA A 164 8.44 0.96 3.53
C ALA A 164 9.82 1.18 4.13
N ARG A 165 10.21 0.32 5.06
CA ARG A 165 11.53 0.32 5.70
C ARG A 165 12.09 -1.09 5.70
N HIS A 166 13.39 -1.24 5.45
CA HIS A 166 14.12 -2.47 5.76
C HIS A 166 15.35 -2.14 6.60
N SER A 167 15.38 -2.68 7.81
CA SER A 167 16.47 -2.49 8.76
C SER A 167 17.29 -3.77 8.82
N ARG A 168 18.58 -3.64 8.49
CA ARG A 168 19.59 -4.69 8.66
C ARG A 168 20.58 -4.21 9.71
N LEU A 169 20.55 -4.85 10.86
CA LEU A 169 21.47 -4.72 11.98
C LEU A 169 21.97 -6.12 12.37
N LYS A 170 23.04 -6.18 13.17
CA LYS A 170 23.64 -7.45 13.61
C LYS A 170 22.64 -8.43 14.24
N SER A 171 21.65 -7.93 14.97
CA SER A 171 20.63 -8.73 15.67
C SER A 171 19.21 -8.61 15.09
N LEU A 172 19.01 -7.74 14.10
CA LEU A 172 17.70 -7.43 13.54
C LEU A 172 17.78 -7.37 12.02
N ASN A 173 16.99 -8.22 11.37
CA ASN A 173 16.79 -8.17 9.94
C ASN A 173 15.28 -8.20 9.67
N GLN A 174 14.72 -7.04 9.34
CA GLN A 174 13.27 -6.87 9.30
C GLN A 174 12.85 -5.83 8.26
N SER A 175 11.78 -6.16 7.53
CA SER A 175 11.08 -5.24 6.65
C SER A 175 9.73 -4.87 7.25
N THR A 176 9.35 -3.61 7.17
CA THR A 176 8.04 -3.09 7.59
C THR A 176 7.46 -2.24 6.48
N VAL A 177 6.15 -2.37 6.27
CA VAL A 177 5.34 -1.51 5.41
C VAL A 177 4.24 -0.93 6.28
N MET A 178 4.11 0.40 6.28
CA MET A 178 3.06 1.12 6.96
C MET A 178 2.36 2.03 5.97
N ILE A 179 1.05 1.85 5.85
CA ILE A 179 0.20 2.60 4.93
C ILE A 179 -0.78 3.42 5.75
N THR A 180 -0.80 4.73 5.55
CA THR A 180 -1.60 5.68 6.32
C THR A 180 -2.49 6.52 5.42
N GLU A 181 -3.70 6.81 5.88
CA GLU A 181 -4.61 7.73 5.20
C GLU A 181 -4.22 9.18 5.48
N GLU A 182 -3.92 9.95 4.45
CA GLU A 182 -3.45 11.35 4.55
C GLU A 182 -4.48 12.22 5.27
N ALA A 183 -5.76 12.08 4.94
CA ALA A 183 -6.83 12.90 5.54
C ALA A 183 -7.08 12.59 7.02
N CYS A 184 -6.74 11.38 7.47
CA CYS A 184 -6.86 10.99 8.87
C CYS A 184 -5.67 11.47 9.69
N PHE A 185 -4.45 11.28 9.16
CA PHE A 185 -3.22 11.77 9.81
C PHE A 185 -3.13 13.30 9.79
N GLY A 186 -3.70 13.97 8.79
CA GLY A 186 -3.78 15.45 8.76
C GLY A 186 -4.69 16.07 9.83
N ARG A 187 -5.37 15.25 10.66
CA ARG A 187 -6.13 15.72 11.83
C ARG A 187 -5.34 15.65 13.13
N LEU A 188 -4.14 15.06 13.10
CA LEU A 188 -3.25 15.05 14.24
C LEU A 188 -2.64 16.43 14.44
N THR A 189 -2.37 16.79 15.68
CA THR A 189 -1.58 18.00 15.98
C THR A 189 -0.12 17.79 15.60
N ASP A 190 0.64 18.87 15.42
CA ASP A 190 2.09 18.80 15.16
C ASP A 190 2.82 18.02 16.26
N ASP A 191 2.40 18.21 17.52
CA ASP A 191 2.92 17.46 18.67
C ASP A 191 2.61 15.96 18.58
N GLU A 192 1.40 15.59 18.12
CA GLU A 192 1.01 14.19 17.92
C GLU A 192 1.77 13.57 16.73
N LEU A 193 2.04 14.34 15.67
CA LEU A 193 2.81 13.91 14.49
C LEU A 193 4.29 13.69 14.82
N ALA A 194 4.90 14.57 15.62
CA ALA A 194 6.30 14.46 16.04
C ALA A 194 6.59 13.15 16.80
N LEU A 195 5.57 12.52 17.40
CA LEU A 195 5.70 11.22 18.04
C LEU A 195 6.08 10.10 17.06
N PHE A 196 5.88 10.28 15.75
CA PHE A 196 6.17 9.30 14.71
C PHE A 196 7.50 9.53 13.96
N ASP A 197 8.10 10.72 14.07
CA ASP A 197 9.27 11.12 13.27
C ASP A 197 10.63 10.66 13.87
N ASP A 198 10.71 10.39 15.18
CA ASP A 198 11.95 9.97 15.86
C ASP A 198 12.08 8.44 16.08
N ALA A 199 11.49 7.61 15.21
CA ALA A 199 11.51 6.15 15.32
C ALA A 199 12.45 5.47 14.32
#